data_AF-A0A6I2FM31-F1
#
_entry.id   AF-A0A6I2FM31-F1
#
_cell.length_a   1.000
_cell.length_b   1.000
_cell.length_c   1.000
_cell.angle_alpha   90.00
_cell.angle_beta   90.00
_cell.angle_gamma   90.00
#
_symmetry.space_group_name_H-M   'P 1'
#
loop_
_entity.id
_entity.type
_entity.pdbx_description
1 polymer ?
#
loop_
_entity_poly.entity_id
_entity_poly.type
_entity_poly.pdbx_seq_one_letter_code
_entity_poly.pdbx_strand_id
1 'polypeptide(L)'
;MTGIDRDWVRRLVAPAADLAIVGTKSWLSEDLQAVLARGDDADGDLLSTLLLPRTEKSATWFSRIYSSSGFADQLPLPDDVSLTILDGQGAIRYLNDVLSPIVVCVFDRSVADESAAEQVVQLRNSRGEPIALSTQLGWSPSAGVEALGFTVAL
;
A
#
# COMPACT_ATOMS: atom_id res chain seq x y z
N MET A 1 19.91 -3.77 2.31
CA MET A 1 19.14 -2.53 2.55
C MET A 1 19.69 -1.44 1.65
N THR A 2 19.12 -1.29 0.45
CA THR A 2 19.61 -0.37 -0.58
C THR A 2 18.89 0.97 -0.51
N GLY A 3 19.64 2.03 -0.21
CA GLY A 3 19.38 3.38 -0.72
C GLY A 3 18.42 4.30 0.04
N ILE A 4 17.29 3.81 0.56
CA ILE A 4 16.25 4.69 1.14
C ILE A 4 16.73 5.35 2.44
N ASP A 5 17.57 4.64 3.20
CA ASP A 5 18.07 5.07 4.51
C ASP A 5 19.23 6.09 4.43
N ARG A 6 19.79 6.35 3.24
CA ARG A 6 20.93 7.26 3.10
C ARG A 6 20.58 8.74 3.13
N ASP A 7 19.30 9.10 2.97
CA ASP A 7 18.93 10.51 2.76
C ASP A 7 17.50 10.81 3.22
N TRP A 8 17.13 10.36 4.43
CA TRP A 8 15.83 10.65 5.05
C TRP A 8 15.49 12.15 5.00
N VAL A 9 16.49 13.02 5.23
CA VAL A 9 16.37 14.48 5.11
C VAL A 9 15.95 14.89 3.70
N ARG A 10 16.55 14.32 2.66
CA ARG A 10 16.18 14.58 1.25
C ARG A 10 14.76 14.10 0.94
N ARG A 11 14.34 12.96 1.51
CA ARG A 11 12.99 12.42 1.31
C ARG A 11 11.92 13.21 2.08
N LEU A 12 12.29 13.84 3.19
CA LEU A 12 11.42 14.79 3.90
C LEU A 12 11.20 16.09 3.13
N VAL A 13 12.18 16.58 2.38
CA VAL A 13 12.04 17.83 1.59
C VAL A 13 11.53 17.61 0.17
N ALA A 14 11.54 16.36 -0.31
CA ALA A 14 11.02 15.96 -1.62
C ALA A 14 10.36 14.57 -1.51
N PRO A 15 9.21 14.47 -0.83
CA PRO A 15 8.48 13.22 -0.68
C PRO A 15 8.06 12.68 -2.05
N ALA A 16 8.39 11.41 -2.33
CA ALA A 16 8.01 10.78 -3.58
C ALA A 16 6.53 10.36 -3.56
N ALA A 17 5.85 10.49 -4.70
CA ALA A 17 4.49 10.00 -4.92
C ALA A 17 4.49 8.52 -5.34
N ASP A 18 5.33 7.69 -4.71
CA ASP A 18 5.72 6.36 -5.19
C ASP A 18 4.87 5.21 -4.61
N LEU A 19 3.80 5.54 -3.88
CA LEU A 19 2.85 4.59 -3.29
C LEU A 19 1.49 4.67 -3.98
N ALA A 20 0.99 3.52 -4.46
CA ALA A 20 -0.39 3.34 -4.88
C ALA A 20 -1.16 2.46 -3.88
N ILE A 21 -2.38 2.86 -3.56
CA ILE A 21 -3.32 2.07 -2.75
C ILE A 21 -4.57 1.82 -3.59
N VAL A 22 -4.91 0.55 -3.79
CA VAL A 22 -6.07 0.12 -4.56
C VAL A 22 -7.01 -0.61 -3.62
N GLY A 23 -8.26 -0.17 -3.54
CA GLY A 23 -9.24 -0.78 -2.62
C GLY A 23 -10.63 -0.20 -2.82
N THR A 24 -11.50 -0.39 -1.84
CA THR A 24 -12.84 0.23 -1.83
C THR A 24 -12.68 1.71 -1.51
N LYS A 25 -12.74 2.58 -2.53
CA LYS A 25 -12.40 4.01 -2.39
C LYS A 25 -13.18 4.73 -1.29
N SER A 26 -14.45 4.40 -1.07
CA SER A 26 -15.25 5.00 0.00
C SER A 26 -14.70 4.65 1.38
N TRP A 27 -14.37 3.38 1.61
CA TRP A 27 -13.80 2.92 2.89
C TRP A 27 -12.41 3.51 3.13
N LEU A 28 -11.53 3.46 2.12
CA LEU A 28 -10.21 4.11 2.22
C LEU A 28 -10.33 5.61 2.52
N SER A 29 -11.30 6.30 1.93
CA SER A 29 -11.51 7.74 2.19
C SER A 29 -12.00 8.01 3.61
N GLU A 30 -12.78 7.09 4.17
CA GLU A 30 -13.27 7.14 5.56
C GLU A 30 -12.14 6.85 6.55
N ASP A 31 -11.32 5.82 6.31
CA ASP A 31 -10.16 5.48 7.14
C ASP A 31 -9.15 6.64 7.21
N LEU A 32 -9.02 7.39 6.12
CA LEU A 32 -8.16 8.58 6.07
C LEU A 32 -8.66 9.76 6.89
N GLN A 33 -9.90 9.70 7.41
CA GLN A 33 -10.40 10.65 8.40
C GLN A 33 -10.00 10.27 9.84
N ALA A 34 -9.32 9.14 10.04
CA ALA A 34 -8.77 8.80 11.34
C ALA A 34 -7.77 9.87 11.80
N VAL A 35 -7.83 10.22 13.08
CA VAL A 35 -6.89 11.16 13.72
C VAL A 35 -5.76 10.36 14.34
N LEU A 36 -4.53 10.69 13.97
CA LEU A 36 -3.33 10.18 14.63
C LEU A 36 -2.81 11.22 15.62
N ALA A 37 -2.69 10.82 16.87
CA ALA A 37 -2.08 11.60 17.93
C ALA A 37 -0.86 10.87 18.49
N ARG A 38 0.14 11.61 18.97
CA ARG A 38 1.20 11.02 19.81
C ARG A 38 0.60 10.66 21.16
N GLY A 39 1.08 9.58 21.78
CA GLY A 39 0.41 8.99 22.95
C GLY A 39 0.23 9.93 24.16
N ASP A 40 1.07 10.95 24.28
CA ASP A 40 1.04 12.00 25.31
C ASP A 40 0.64 13.38 24.76
N ASP A 41 0.28 13.47 23.47
CA ASP A 41 -0.05 14.70 22.78
C ASP A 41 -1.55 14.72 22.45
N ALA A 42 -2.25 15.77 22.89
CA ALA A 42 -3.65 15.96 22.54
C ALA A 42 -3.82 16.52 21.11
N ASP A 43 -2.74 17.06 20.54
CA ASP A 43 -2.73 17.53 19.16
C ASP A 43 -2.58 16.31 18.24
N GLY A 44 -3.60 16.12 17.41
CA GLY A 44 -3.66 15.05 16.42
C GLY A 44 -3.90 15.59 15.03
N ASP A 45 -3.37 14.89 14.04
CA ASP A 45 -3.57 15.21 12.63
C ASP A 45 -4.37 14.11 11.93
N LEU A 46 -5.21 14.50 10.97
CA LEU A 46 -5.90 13.54 10.11
C LEU A 46 -4.88 12.75 9.29
N LEU A 47 -5.09 11.45 9.14
CA LEU A 47 -4.26 10.58 8.32
C LEU A 47 -4.20 11.08 6.87
N SER A 48 -5.29 11.65 6.35
CA SER A 48 -5.34 12.31 5.03
C SER A 48 -4.33 13.45 4.87
N THR A 49 -4.05 14.22 5.93
CA THR A 49 -3.05 15.31 5.89
C THR A 49 -1.62 14.77 5.79
N LEU A 50 -1.40 13.56 6.29
CA LEU A 50 -0.09 12.91 6.29
C LEU A 50 0.15 12.10 5.00
N LEU A 51 -0.86 11.35 4.54
CA LEU A 51 -0.74 10.39 3.43
C LEU A 51 -1.23 10.92 2.07
N LEU A 52 -2.12 11.93 2.05
CA LEU A 52 -2.70 12.50 0.82
C LEU A 52 -2.73 14.03 0.84
N PRO A 53 -1.57 14.67 1.00
CA PRO A 53 -1.51 16.11 1.10
C PRO A 53 -1.68 16.68 -0.33
N ARG A 54 -2.94 16.85 -0.76
CA ARG A 54 -3.32 17.34 -2.11
C ARG A 54 -3.20 18.85 -2.20
N THR A 55 -2.04 19.42 -1.85
CA THR A 55 -1.82 20.86 -1.99
C THR A 55 -0.47 21.14 -2.64
N GLU A 56 -0.40 22.23 -3.41
CA GLU A 56 0.83 22.68 -4.10
C GLU A 56 2.01 22.94 -3.15
N LYS A 57 1.74 23.08 -1.84
CA LYS A 57 2.74 23.37 -0.80
C LYS A 57 2.96 22.20 0.16
N SER A 58 2.42 21.03 -0.16
CA SER A 58 2.54 19.86 0.70
C SER A 58 3.96 19.30 0.68
N ALA A 59 4.62 19.34 1.83
CA ALA A 59 5.95 18.76 2.04
C ALA A 59 5.90 17.27 2.42
N THR A 60 4.76 16.59 2.25
CA THR A 60 4.49 15.25 2.80
C THR A 60 4.19 14.19 1.73
N TRP A 61 4.12 12.93 2.16
CA TRP A 61 3.96 11.74 1.30
C TRP A 61 2.66 11.79 0.50
N PHE A 62 2.75 11.70 -0.83
CA PHE A 62 1.58 11.66 -1.70
C PHE A 62 1.27 10.23 -2.11
N SER A 63 0.28 9.62 -1.49
CA SER A 63 -0.23 8.31 -1.93
C SER A 63 -1.24 8.50 -3.07
N ARG A 64 -1.28 7.57 -4.01
CA ARG A 64 -2.29 7.54 -5.08
C ARG A 64 -3.37 6.54 -4.72
N ILE A 65 -4.62 7.01 -4.56
CA ILE A 65 -5.74 6.13 -4.25
C ILE A 65 -6.55 5.82 -5.49
N TYR A 66 -6.68 4.53 -5.76
CA TYR A 66 -7.47 3.99 -6.84
C TYR A 66 -8.64 3.17 -6.30
N SER A 67 -9.78 3.32 -6.96
CA SER A 67 -10.92 2.44 -6.71
C SER A 67 -10.69 1.10 -7.40
N SER A 68 -10.89 0.00 -6.69
CA SER A 68 -10.90 -1.33 -7.29
C SER A 68 -11.98 -1.46 -8.38
N SER A 69 -13.13 -0.80 -8.20
CA SER A 69 -14.14 -0.61 -9.24
C SER A 69 -13.65 0.43 -10.26
N GLY A 70 -13.11 -0.04 -11.38
CA GLY A 70 -12.56 0.80 -12.45
C GLY A 70 -11.04 0.84 -12.51
N PHE A 71 -10.34 0.05 -11.68
CA PHE A 71 -8.87 0.03 -11.71
C PHE A 71 -8.29 -0.45 -13.04
N ALA A 72 -9.03 -1.30 -13.78
CA ALA A 72 -8.64 -1.75 -15.12
C ALA A 72 -8.34 -0.59 -16.08
N ASP A 73 -9.09 0.50 -15.99
CA ASP A 73 -8.94 1.67 -16.86
C ASP A 73 -7.77 2.58 -16.44
N GLN A 74 -7.14 2.29 -15.29
CA GLN A 74 -6.01 3.03 -14.74
C GLN A 74 -4.68 2.30 -14.97
N LEU A 75 -4.71 1.10 -15.56
CA LEU A 75 -3.53 0.31 -15.86
C LEU A 75 -2.97 0.66 -17.26
N PRO A 76 -1.64 0.61 -17.45
CA PRO A 76 -0.62 0.39 -16.44
C PRO A 76 -0.50 1.59 -15.48
N LEU A 77 -0.11 1.31 -14.23
CA LEU A 77 0.23 2.37 -13.29
C LEU A 77 1.44 3.17 -13.79
N PRO A 78 1.58 4.45 -13.41
CA PRO A 78 2.76 5.25 -13.72
C PRO A 78 4.06 4.58 -13.24
N ASP A 79 5.14 4.69 -14.03
CA ASP A 79 6.44 4.06 -13.76
C ASP A 79 7.13 4.55 -12.47
N ASP A 80 6.68 5.68 -11.92
CA ASP A 80 7.19 6.22 -10.65
C ASP A 80 6.53 5.57 -9.42
N VAL A 81 5.55 4.67 -9.60
CA VAL A 81 5.00 3.84 -8.52
C VAL A 81 5.97 2.71 -8.17
N SER A 82 6.58 2.78 -6.99
CA SER A 82 7.51 1.76 -6.48
C SER A 82 6.83 0.67 -5.64
N LEU A 83 5.70 1.01 -5.01
CA LEU A 83 4.93 0.12 -4.14
C LEU A 83 3.43 0.23 -4.44
N THR A 84 2.77 -0.90 -4.64
CA THR A 84 1.30 -0.97 -4.73
C THR A 84 0.74 -1.82 -3.59
N ILE A 85 -0.23 -1.28 -2.86
CA ILE A 85 -1.03 -2.01 -1.87
C ILE A 85 -2.37 -2.36 -2.51
N LEU A 86 -2.68 -3.66 -2.56
CA LEU A 86 -3.96 -4.21 -3.01
C LEU A 86 -4.77 -4.59 -1.77
N ASP A 87 -5.73 -3.75 -1.42
CA ASP A 87 -6.58 -3.90 -0.24
C ASP A 87 -7.89 -4.61 -0.59
N GLY A 88 -8.00 -5.85 -0.11
CA GLY A 88 -9.17 -6.70 -0.31
C GLY A 88 -9.28 -7.34 -1.69
N GLN A 89 -10.26 -8.25 -1.83
CA GLN A 89 -10.42 -9.11 -3.01
C GLN A 89 -10.61 -8.34 -4.32
N GLY A 90 -11.37 -7.25 -4.27
CA GLY A 90 -11.63 -6.43 -5.45
C GLY A 90 -10.36 -5.83 -6.05
N ALA A 91 -9.35 -5.55 -5.22
CA ALA A 91 -8.04 -5.06 -5.66
C ALA A 91 -7.10 -6.22 -6.02
N ILE A 92 -7.05 -7.27 -5.20
CA ILE A 92 -6.14 -8.42 -5.35
C ILE A 92 -6.31 -9.13 -6.70
N ARG A 93 -7.51 -9.14 -7.29
CA ARG A 93 -7.73 -9.72 -8.63
C ARG A 93 -6.82 -9.13 -9.72
N TYR A 94 -6.32 -7.91 -9.53
CA TYR A 94 -5.43 -7.20 -10.46
C TYR A 94 -3.94 -7.45 -10.20
N LEU A 95 -3.59 -8.33 -9.26
CA LEU A 95 -2.20 -8.64 -8.89
C LEU A 95 -1.30 -8.92 -10.10
N ASN A 96 -1.82 -9.61 -11.13
CA ASN A 96 -1.03 -9.97 -12.30
C ASN A 96 -0.80 -8.81 -13.28
N ASP A 97 -1.61 -7.76 -13.21
CA ASP A 97 -1.54 -6.59 -14.11
C ASP A 97 -0.75 -5.44 -13.48
N VAL A 98 -0.48 -5.51 -12.17
CA VAL A 98 0.32 -4.53 -11.44
C VAL A 98 1.80 -4.86 -11.55
N LEU A 99 2.55 -3.94 -12.17
CA LEU A 99 3.99 -4.10 -12.45
C LEU A 99 4.90 -3.30 -11.51
N SER A 100 4.35 -2.65 -10.48
CA SER A 100 5.19 -1.93 -9.51
C SER A 100 6.18 -2.89 -8.84
N PRO A 101 7.45 -2.49 -8.61
CA PRO A 101 8.50 -3.35 -8.08
C PRO A 101 8.12 -4.15 -6.83
N ILE A 102 7.34 -3.54 -5.94
CA ILE A 102 6.80 -4.19 -4.75
C ILE A 102 5.27 -4.14 -4.80
N VAL A 103 4.63 -5.27 -4.53
CA VAL A 103 3.18 -5.39 -4.35
C VAL A 103 2.88 -6.02 -2.99
N VAL A 104 1.94 -5.45 -2.24
CA VAL A 104 1.46 -6.00 -0.97
C VAL A 104 -0.03 -6.27 -1.10
N CYS A 105 -0.45 -7.50 -0.86
CA CYS A 105 -1.87 -7.89 -0.80
C CYS A 105 -2.31 -7.90 0.66
N VAL A 106 -3.41 -7.21 0.97
CA VAL A 106 -4.04 -7.17 2.30
C VAL A 106 -5.36 -7.91 2.25
N PHE A 107 -5.50 -8.90 3.14
CA PHE A 107 -6.67 -9.74 3.30
C PHE A 107 -7.31 -9.46 4.65
N ASP A 108 -8.61 -9.20 4.62
CA ASP A 108 -9.42 -9.23 5.83
C ASP A 108 -9.77 -10.69 6.16
N ARG A 109 -9.20 -11.21 7.24
CA ARG A 109 -9.45 -12.56 7.79
C ARG A 109 -10.52 -12.55 8.88
N SER A 110 -11.13 -11.40 9.18
CA SER A 110 -12.34 -11.36 9.99
C SER A 110 -13.53 -12.02 9.28
N VAL A 111 -13.45 -12.19 7.95
CA VAL A 111 -14.41 -12.91 7.12
C VAL A 111 -13.79 -14.23 6.64
N ALA A 112 -14.51 -15.35 6.83
CA ALA A 112 -14.03 -16.72 6.62
C ALA A 112 -13.91 -17.14 5.14
N ASP A 113 -13.18 -16.39 4.32
CA ASP A 113 -12.84 -16.80 2.95
C ASP A 113 -11.34 -17.16 2.86
N GLU A 114 -11.04 -18.44 3.08
CA GLU A 114 -9.68 -19.00 3.06
C GLU A 114 -9.07 -19.07 1.65
N SER A 115 -9.89 -19.07 0.60
CA SER A 115 -9.51 -19.43 -0.77
C SER A 115 -8.57 -18.44 -1.46
N ALA A 116 -8.65 -17.16 -1.09
CA ALA A 116 -7.98 -16.10 -1.83
C ALA A 116 -6.47 -16.01 -1.56
N ALA A 117 -6.02 -16.30 -0.34
CA ALA A 117 -4.59 -16.25 -0.04
C ALA A 117 -3.84 -17.43 -0.67
N GLU A 118 -4.46 -18.61 -0.73
CA GLU A 118 -3.88 -19.76 -1.42
C GLU A 118 -3.70 -19.47 -2.92
N GLN A 119 -4.67 -18.81 -3.55
CA GLN A 119 -4.56 -18.38 -4.95
C GLN A 119 -3.42 -17.38 -5.16
N VAL A 120 -3.25 -16.40 -4.27
CA VAL A 120 -2.16 -15.40 -4.36
C VAL A 120 -0.79 -16.05 -4.18
N VAL A 121 -0.65 -16.97 -3.22
CA VAL A 121 0.60 -17.72 -3.00
C VAL A 121 0.93 -18.60 -4.21
N GLN A 122 -0.06 -19.31 -4.77
CA GLN A 122 0.15 -20.14 -5.98
C GLN A 122 0.48 -19.30 -7.22
N LEU A 123 -0.22 -18.18 -7.45
CA LEU A 123 -0.01 -17.31 -8.59
C LEU A 123 1.40 -16.75 -8.63
N ARG A 124 1.95 -16.32 -7.49
CA ARG A 124 3.21 -15.61 -7.46
C ARG A 124 4.44 -16.51 -7.30
N ASN A 125 4.29 -17.76 -6.85
CA ASN A 125 5.34 -18.78 -6.95
C ASN A 125 5.89 -18.95 -8.39
N SER A 126 5.16 -18.47 -9.40
CA SER A 126 5.58 -18.49 -10.81
C SER A 126 6.25 -17.20 -11.33
N ARG A 127 6.20 -16.06 -10.61
CA ARG A 127 6.54 -14.73 -11.17
C ARG A 127 7.30 -13.74 -10.26
N GLY A 128 7.67 -14.09 -9.02
CA GLY A 128 8.42 -13.18 -8.14
C GLY A 128 8.79 -13.76 -6.76
N GLU A 129 9.53 -13.00 -5.94
CA GLU A 129 10.08 -13.48 -4.65
C GLU A 129 9.35 -12.93 -3.40
N PRO A 130 8.97 -13.78 -2.43
CA PRO A 130 8.30 -13.35 -1.19
C PRO A 130 9.12 -12.34 -0.41
N ILE A 131 8.44 -11.26 -0.02
CA ILE A 131 8.96 -10.25 0.91
C ILE A 131 8.39 -10.57 2.28
N ALA A 132 9.28 -10.81 3.24
CA ALA A 132 8.92 -10.93 4.64
C ALA A 132 8.65 -9.52 5.20
N LEU A 133 7.38 -9.15 5.31
CA LEU A 133 6.94 -7.81 5.72
C LEU A 133 7.52 -7.40 7.09
N SER A 134 7.60 -8.32 8.04
CA SER A 134 8.12 -8.04 9.38
C SER A 134 9.62 -7.77 9.39
N THR A 135 10.42 -8.55 8.68
CA THR A 135 11.88 -8.43 8.70
C THR A 135 12.43 -7.43 7.69
N GLN A 136 11.72 -7.20 6.59
CA GLN A 136 12.16 -6.30 5.52
C GLN A 136 11.48 -4.93 5.55
N LEU A 137 10.23 -4.84 6.03
CA LEU A 137 9.48 -3.59 6.14
C LEU A 137 9.18 -3.18 7.59
N GLY A 138 9.54 -4.00 8.58
CA GLY A 138 9.29 -3.69 9.99
C GLY A 138 7.80 -3.69 10.37
N TRP A 139 6.93 -4.22 9.51
CA TRP A 139 5.49 -4.20 9.70
C TRP A 139 4.93 -5.59 9.98
N SER A 140 4.11 -5.69 11.02
CA SER A 140 3.36 -6.90 11.38
C SER A 140 1.87 -6.58 11.33
N PRO A 141 1.05 -7.36 10.60
CA PRO A 141 -0.38 -7.11 10.52
C PRO A 141 -1.05 -7.33 11.88
N SER A 142 -2.14 -6.60 12.13
CA SER A 142 -2.97 -6.78 13.31
C SER A 142 -3.76 -8.09 13.27
N ALA A 143 -4.27 -8.52 14.43
CA ALA A 143 -5.17 -9.68 14.48
C ALA A 143 -6.37 -9.50 13.53
N GLY A 144 -6.71 -10.55 12.78
CA GLY A 144 -7.77 -10.51 11.76
C GLY A 144 -7.34 -9.94 10.41
N VAL A 145 -6.09 -9.47 10.26
CA VAL A 145 -5.53 -9.05 8.98
C VAL A 145 -4.41 -10.00 8.59
N GLU A 146 -4.42 -10.45 7.34
CA GLU A 146 -3.27 -11.12 6.73
C GLU A 146 -2.72 -10.21 5.63
N ALA A 147 -1.40 -10.10 5.55
CA ALA A 147 -0.76 -9.38 4.49
C ALA A 147 0.41 -10.16 3.92
N LEU A 148 0.53 -10.15 2.61
CA LEU A 148 1.56 -10.86 1.88
C LEU A 148 2.28 -9.87 0.95
N GLY A 149 3.61 -9.87 0.98
CA GLY A 149 4.47 -8.98 0.20
C GLY A 149 5.23 -9.69 -0.92
N PHE A 150 5.36 -9.02 -2.05
CA PHE A 150 5.84 -9.63 -3.28
C PHE A 150 6.74 -8.67 -4.08
N THR A 151 7.96 -9.06 -4.46
CA THR A 151 8.66 -8.44 -5.60
C THR A 151 8.05 -8.89 -6.94
N VAL A 152 8.06 -8.00 -7.93
CA VAL A 152 7.75 -8.31 -9.32
C VAL A 152 9.06 -8.41 -10.10
N ALA A 153 9.28 -9.52 -10.81
CA ALA A 153 10.41 -9.64 -11.73
C ALA A 153 10.11 -8.75 -12.96
N LEU A 154 10.80 -7.60 -13.05
CA LEU A 154 10.75 -6.69 -14.20
C LEU A 154 11.50 -7.28 -15.41
#